data_AF-A0A350YME5-F1
#
_entry.id   AF-A0A350YME5-F1
#
_cell.length_a   1.000
_cell.length_b   1.000
_cell.length_c   1.000
_cell.angle_alpha   90.00
_cell.angle_beta   90.00
_cell.angle_gamma   90.00
#
_symmetry.space_group_name_H-M   'P 1'
#
loop_
_entity.id
_entity.type
_entity.pdbx_description
1 polymer ?
#
loop_
_entity_poly.entity_id
_entity_poly.type
_entity_poly.pdbx_seq_one_letter_code
_entity_poly.pdbx_strand_id
1 'polypeptide(L)'
;MKLLDLFWDGSALGHSSFKGLLQKQSFLSDAGAMLTALTMLYENDEKWGEMMKTMMAYVESFRKGGKWVESAADDFQAVQASWFDHPVPSGVSLAETGLTRASLLTSNEAGPVPYRRPLQSDFYNINALMCNNLFHLYTTKNPVSWKNIPPNSLQKRGEPETDCYNKVCRILGS
;
A
#
# COMPACT_ATOMS: atom_id res chain seq x y z
N MET A 1 -15.98 -5.21 -7.62
CA MET A 1 -14.76 -5.86 -8.19
C MET A 1 -14.76 -7.24 -7.57
N LYS A 2 -14.81 -8.31 -8.38
CA LYS A 2 -15.13 -9.67 -7.90
C LYS A 2 -14.30 -10.18 -6.71
N LEU A 3 -13.08 -9.67 -6.51
CA LEU A 3 -12.21 -10.03 -5.39
C LEU A 3 -12.73 -9.51 -4.05
N LEU A 4 -12.92 -8.21 -3.88
CA LEU A 4 -13.44 -7.66 -2.62
C LEU A 4 -14.84 -8.19 -2.32
N ASP A 5 -15.68 -8.31 -3.35
CA ASP A 5 -17.04 -8.83 -3.21
C ASP A 5 -17.07 -10.29 -2.70
N LEU A 6 -15.99 -11.06 -2.92
CA LEU A 6 -15.87 -12.47 -2.51
C LEU A 6 -15.08 -12.66 -1.22
N PHE A 7 -14.02 -11.89 -1.02
CA PHE A 7 -13.03 -12.13 0.04
C PHE A 7 -13.17 -11.18 1.22
N TRP A 8 -13.80 -10.01 1.06
CA TRP A 8 -13.98 -9.04 2.14
C TRP A 8 -15.39 -9.13 2.72
N ASP A 9 -15.50 -9.50 4.00
CA ASP A 9 -16.81 -9.62 4.68
C ASP A 9 -17.24 -8.35 5.43
N GLY A 10 -16.47 -7.28 5.33
CA GLY A 10 -16.66 -6.03 6.08
C GLY A 10 -15.77 -5.91 7.32
N SER A 11 -15.15 -7.01 7.77
CA SER A 11 -14.29 -7.04 8.96
C SER A 11 -12.98 -7.78 8.75
N ALA A 12 -12.97 -8.80 7.91
CA ALA A 12 -11.82 -9.65 7.65
C ALA A 12 -11.70 -9.96 6.16
N LEU A 13 -10.45 -10.08 5.71
CA LEU A 13 -10.10 -10.55 4.38
C LEU A 13 -9.83 -12.05 4.46
N GLY A 14 -10.60 -12.82 3.69
CA GLY A 14 -10.35 -14.25 3.51
C GLY A 14 -9.09 -14.49 2.69
N HIS A 15 -8.39 -15.58 3.00
CA HIS A 15 -7.13 -15.95 2.35
C HIS A 15 -7.34 -16.64 1.00
N SER A 16 -8.25 -17.62 0.94
CA SER A 16 -8.46 -18.44 -0.25
C SER A 16 -9.89 -18.97 -0.35
N SER A 17 -10.29 -19.44 -1.54
CA SER A 17 -11.57 -20.10 -1.75
C SER A 17 -11.36 -21.44 -2.46
N PHE A 18 -11.88 -22.52 -1.87
CA PHE A 18 -11.82 -23.86 -2.46
C PHE A 18 -13.18 -24.55 -2.36
N LYS A 19 -13.68 -25.05 -3.50
CA LYS A 19 -15.00 -25.70 -3.61
C LYS A 19 -16.15 -24.87 -2.99
N GLY A 20 -16.09 -23.54 -3.16
CA GLY A 20 -17.10 -22.61 -2.65
C GLY A 20 -16.98 -22.27 -1.16
N LEU A 21 -15.99 -22.82 -0.46
CA LEU A 21 -15.71 -22.48 0.94
C LEU A 21 -14.60 -21.44 1.01
N LEU A 22 -14.87 -20.35 1.72
CA LEU A 22 -13.90 -19.28 1.99
C LEU A 22 -13.09 -19.63 3.25
N GLN A 23 -11.77 -19.60 3.12
CA GLN A 23 -10.84 -19.69 4.24
C GLN A 23 -10.71 -18.32 4.89
N LYS A 24 -11.16 -18.20 6.14
CA LYS A 24 -11.29 -16.92 6.86
C LYS A 24 -10.03 -16.52 7.64
N GLN A 25 -8.96 -17.30 7.56
CA GLN A 25 -7.68 -16.93 8.14
C GLN A 25 -7.21 -15.64 7.47
N SER A 26 -6.82 -14.67 8.29
CA SER A 26 -6.39 -13.35 7.84
C SER A 26 -4.87 -13.25 7.87
N PHE A 27 -4.30 -12.79 6.76
CA PHE A 27 -2.85 -12.62 6.60
C PHE A 27 -2.47 -11.17 6.26
N LEU A 28 -1.35 -10.73 6.81
CA LEU A 28 -0.79 -9.40 6.56
C LEU A 28 -0.45 -9.21 5.08
N SER A 29 0.14 -10.23 4.46
CA SER A 29 0.46 -10.23 3.03
C SER A 29 -0.77 -9.99 2.16
N ASP A 30 -1.89 -10.68 2.40
CA ASP A 30 -3.13 -10.47 1.67
C ASP A 30 -3.67 -9.05 1.85
N ALA A 31 -3.69 -8.57 3.10
CA ALA A 31 -4.16 -7.23 3.43
C ALA A 31 -3.29 -6.13 2.78
N GLY A 32 -1.96 -6.26 2.86
CA GLY A 32 -1.00 -5.33 2.27
C GLY A 32 -1.05 -5.30 0.74
N ALA A 33 -1.21 -6.47 0.10
CA ALA A 33 -1.43 -6.57 -1.33
C ALA A 33 -2.73 -5.90 -1.76
N MET A 34 -3.82 -6.14 -1.03
CA MET A 34 -5.12 -5.53 -1.30
C MET A 34 -5.09 -4.02 -1.15
N LEU A 35 -4.47 -3.51 -0.08
CA LEU A 35 -4.27 -2.07 0.11
C LEU A 35 -3.47 -1.47 -1.05
N THR A 36 -2.36 -2.11 -1.45
CA THR A 36 -1.54 -1.64 -2.57
C THR A 36 -2.37 -1.55 -3.85
N ALA A 37 -3.17 -2.58 -4.17
CA ALA A 37 -4.06 -2.55 -5.33
C ALA A 37 -5.11 -1.42 -5.24
N LEU A 38 -5.71 -1.21 -4.08
CA LEU A 38 -6.67 -0.13 -3.84
C LEU A 38 -6.05 1.25 -4.05
N THR A 39 -4.80 1.46 -3.63
CA THR A 39 -4.11 2.74 -3.89
C THR A 39 -3.95 2.98 -5.39
N MET A 40 -3.58 1.96 -6.18
CA MET A 40 -3.44 2.09 -7.64
C MET A 40 -4.76 2.36 -8.35
N LEU A 41 -5.86 1.80 -7.84
CA LEU A 41 -7.21 2.10 -8.33
C LEU A 41 -7.63 3.53 -7.99
N TYR A 42 -7.34 3.98 -6.77
CA TYR A 42 -7.63 5.34 -6.30
C TYR A 42 -6.92 6.41 -7.13
N GLU A 43 -5.69 6.16 -7.59
CA GLU A 43 -4.95 7.05 -8.49
C GLU A 43 -5.68 7.37 -9.80
N ASN A 44 -6.65 6.55 -10.21
CA ASN A 44 -7.46 6.77 -11.41
C ASN A 44 -8.90 7.18 -11.09
N ASP A 45 -9.45 6.73 -9.95
CA ASP A 45 -10.86 6.87 -9.59
C ASP A 45 -11.03 7.04 -8.07
N GLU A 46 -11.40 8.25 -7.63
CA GLU A 46 -11.48 8.62 -6.21
C GLU A 46 -12.56 7.83 -5.44
N LYS A 47 -13.49 7.15 -6.13
CA LYS A 47 -14.52 6.32 -5.47
C LYS A 47 -13.93 5.21 -4.60
N TRP A 48 -12.68 4.82 -4.86
CA TRP A 48 -11.97 3.81 -4.08
C TRP A 48 -11.46 4.35 -2.74
N GLY A 49 -11.55 5.66 -2.48
CA GLY A 49 -10.97 6.31 -1.31
C GLY A 49 -11.48 5.76 0.02
N GLU A 50 -12.79 5.52 0.15
CA GLU A 50 -13.36 4.98 1.39
C GLU A 50 -12.91 3.54 1.64
N MET A 51 -12.92 2.68 0.60
CA MET A 51 -12.43 1.31 0.73
C MET A 51 -10.93 1.27 1.00
N MET A 52 -10.15 2.17 0.41
CA MET A 52 -8.72 2.33 0.71
C MET A 52 -8.51 2.66 2.18
N LYS A 53 -9.24 3.63 2.75
CA LYS A 53 -9.15 3.98 4.19
C LYS A 53 -9.54 2.80 5.09
N THR A 54 -10.61 2.08 4.76
CA THR A 54 -11.00 0.86 5.48
C THR A 54 -9.86 -0.16 5.48
N MET A 55 -9.26 -0.40 4.31
CA MET A 55 -8.16 -1.35 4.18
C MET A 55 -6.87 -0.88 4.86
N MET A 56 -6.58 0.43 4.91
CA MET A 56 -5.48 0.99 5.70
C MET A 56 -5.64 0.63 7.18
N ALA A 57 -6.83 0.87 7.74
CA ALA A 57 -7.12 0.53 9.13
C ALA A 57 -7.04 -0.98 9.38
N TYR A 58 -7.49 -1.79 8.43
CA TYR A 58 -7.39 -3.25 8.51
C TYR A 58 -5.93 -3.73 8.51
N VAL A 59 -5.08 -3.24 7.60
CA VAL A 59 -3.64 -3.55 7.59
C VAL A 59 -3.01 -3.15 8.93
N GLU A 60 -3.29 -1.95 9.43
CA GLU A 60 -2.76 -1.46 10.72
C GLU A 60 -3.14 -2.35 11.92
N SER A 61 -4.27 -3.06 11.86
CA SER A 61 -4.69 -3.97 12.93
C SER A 61 -3.75 -5.17 13.14
N PHE A 62 -2.92 -5.50 12.14
CA PHE A 62 -1.88 -6.53 12.25
C PHE A 62 -0.63 -6.04 13.01
N ARG A 63 -0.53 -4.75 13.32
CA ARG A 63 0.56 -4.19 14.11
C ARG A 63 0.25 -4.29 15.60
N LYS A 64 0.83 -5.27 16.29
CA LYS A 64 0.62 -5.53 17.72
C LYS A 64 1.89 -5.21 18.51
N GLY A 65 1.80 -4.29 19.49
CA GLY A 65 2.95 -3.90 20.31
C GLY A 65 4.14 -3.37 19.50
N GLY A 66 3.87 -2.67 18.39
CA GLY A 66 4.90 -2.15 17.48
C GLY A 66 5.53 -3.18 16.54
N LYS A 67 5.03 -4.41 16.51
CA LYS A 67 5.51 -5.48 15.63
C LYS A 67 4.43 -5.94 14.68
N TRP A 68 4.83 -6.23 13.45
CA TRP A 68 3.96 -6.81 12.44
C TRP A 68 3.72 -8.29 12.74
N VAL A 69 2.45 -8.70 12.72
CA VAL A 69 2.03 -10.09 12.85
C VAL A 69 1.55 -10.55 11.46
N GLU A 70 2.08 -11.66 10.96
CA GLU A 70 1.69 -12.20 9.65
C GLU A 70 0.34 -12.89 9.70
N SER A 71 0.10 -13.68 10.75
CA SER A 71 -1.13 -14.42 10.96
C SER A 71 -1.57 -14.30 12.41
N ALA A 72 -2.83 -13.91 12.59
CA ALA A 72 -3.47 -13.74 13.89
C ALA A 72 -4.69 -14.67 14.01
N ALA A 73 -4.52 -15.94 13.64
CA ALA A 73 -5.59 -16.94 13.76
C ALA A 73 -5.73 -17.42 15.21
N ASP A 74 -6.96 -17.59 15.68
CA ASP A 74 -7.26 -17.99 17.08
C ASP A 74 -6.84 -19.44 17.39
N ASP A 75 -6.64 -20.26 16.37
CA ASP A 75 -6.30 -21.69 16.46
C ASP A 75 -4.79 -21.95 16.54
N PHE A 76 -3.94 -20.92 16.39
CA PHE A 76 -2.48 -21.03 16.45
C PHE A 76 -1.82 -19.86 17.19
N GLN A 77 -0.55 -20.02 17.56
CA GLN A 77 0.24 -18.89 18.06
C GLN A 77 0.44 -17.85 16.96
N ALA A 78 0.33 -16.57 17.32
CA ALA A 78 0.54 -15.47 16.40
C ALA A 78 1.93 -15.54 15.75
N VAL A 79 1.96 -15.56 14.42
CA VAL A 79 3.21 -15.64 13.65
C VAL A 79 3.73 -14.24 13.41
N GLN A 80 4.96 -13.93 13.82
CA GLN A 80 5.58 -12.63 13.54
C GLN A 80 5.89 -12.51 12.05
N ALA A 81 5.63 -11.34 11.48
CA ALA A 81 5.92 -11.10 10.07
C ALA A 81 7.42 -10.89 9.84
N SER A 82 7.93 -11.51 8.77
CA SER A 82 9.32 -11.43 8.38
C SER A 82 9.59 -10.13 7.63
N TRP A 83 10.70 -9.47 7.95
CA TRP A 83 11.25 -8.35 7.16
C TRP A 83 12.15 -8.81 6.01
N PHE A 84 12.50 -10.10 5.98
CA PHE A 84 13.21 -10.70 4.88
C PHE A 84 12.20 -10.97 3.77
N ASP A 85 12.44 -10.44 2.56
CA ASP A 85 11.52 -10.50 1.42
C ASP A 85 11.38 -11.91 0.82
N HIS A 86 11.50 -12.99 1.60
CA HIS A 86 11.19 -14.35 1.15
C HIS A 86 10.06 -14.94 1.99
N PRO A 87 8.93 -15.35 1.36
CA PRO A 87 8.60 -15.18 -0.07
C PRO A 87 8.55 -13.70 -0.50
N VAL A 88 8.84 -13.42 -1.78
CA VAL A 88 8.89 -12.04 -2.33
C VAL A 88 7.51 -11.67 -2.89
N PRO A 89 6.94 -10.50 -2.52
CA PRO A 89 7.36 -9.63 -1.42
C PRO A 89 6.95 -10.18 -0.04
N SER A 90 7.67 -9.81 1.02
CA SER A 90 7.23 -10.14 2.38
C SER A 90 5.92 -9.40 2.74
N GLY A 91 5.15 -9.96 3.68
CA GLY A 91 3.95 -9.32 4.19
C GLY A 91 4.22 -7.94 4.77
N VAL A 92 5.36 -7.76 5.45
CA VAL A 92 5.76 -6.45 5.97
C VAL A 92 6.03 -5.46 4.83
N SER A 93 6.79 -5.86 3.81
CA SER A 93 7.09 -4.98 2.68
C SER A 93 5.83 -4.56 1.92
N LEU A 94 4.85 -5.46 1.77
CA LEU A 94 3.54 -5.14 1.21
C LEU A 94 2.75 -4.15 2.08
N ALA A 95 2.68 -4.40 3.38
CA ALA A 95 1.97 -3.54 4.32
C ALA A 95 2.55 -2.12 4.33
N GLU A 96 3.87 -1.99 4.50
CA GLU A 96 4.57 -0.71 4.52
C GLU A 96 4.41 0.04 3.18
N THR A 97 4.54 -0.66 2.05
CA THR A 97 4.34 -0.07 0.72
C THR A 97 2.91 0.44 0.54
N GLY A 98 1.90 -0.37 0.88
CA GLY A 98 0.50 0.01 0.77
C GLY A 98 0.14 1.20 1.65
N LEU A 99 0.61 1.19 2.91
CA LEU A 99 0.37 2.28 3.87
C LEU A 99 1.04 3.58 3.42
N THR A 100 2.30 3.55 3.01
CA THR A 100 3.00 4.74 2.51
C THR A 100 2.32 5.33 1.28
N ARG A 101 1.94 4.48 0.31
CA ARG A 101 1.19 4.94 -0.88
C ARG A 101 -0.12 5.61 -0.47
N ALA A 102 -0.88 4.99 0.42
CA ALA A 102 -2.15 5.55 0.86
C ALA A 102 -2.00 6.88 1.61
N SER A 103 -0.96 7.01 2.46
CA SER A 103 -0.65 8.27 3.15
C SER A 103 -0.23 9.37 2.17
N LEU A 104 0.64 9.07 1.19
CA LEU A 104 1.01 10.03 0.15
C LEU A 104 -0.19 10.49 -0.68
N LEU A 105 -1.12 9.60 -0.99
CA LEU A 105 -2.32 9.93 -1.78
C LEU A 105 -3.38 10.71 -0.98
N THR A 106 -3.38 10.63 0.35
CA THR A 106 -4.41 11.27 1.20
C THR A 106 -3.86 12.49 1.95
N SER A 107 -2.84 12.30 2.78
CA SER A 107 -2.27 13.34 3.65
C SER A 107 -1.02 14.01 3.11
N ASN A 108 -0.41 13.52 2.02
CA ASN A 108 0.91 13.95 1.52
C ASN A 108 2.05 13.74 2.53
N GLU A 109 1.89 12.84 3.49
CA GLU A 109 2.88 12.64 4.54
C GLU A 109 3.40 11.21 4.54
N ALA A 110 4.71 11.08 4.36
CA ALA A 110 5.46 9.88 4.69
C ALA A 110 6.80 10.34 5.28
N GLY A 111 7.08 9.97 6.53
CA GLY A 111 8.36 10.25 7.15
C GLY A 111 9.49 9.48 6.46
N PRO A 112 10.71 10.03 6.38
CA PRO A 112 11.83 9.33 5.78
C PRO A 112 12.15 8.05 6.56
N VAL A 113 12.41 6.96 5.85
CA VAL A 113 12.82 5.68 6.44
C VAL A 113 14.17 5.23 5.86
N PRO A 114 15.00 4.50 6.64
CA PRO A 114 16.28 4.01 6.13
C PRO A 114 16.07 2.89 5.09
N TYR A 115 16.99 2.80 4.13
CA TYR A 115 17.11 1.64 3.26
C TYR A 115 17.51 0.40 4.06
N ARG A 116 17.05 -0.75 3.59
CA ARG A 116 17.49 -2.07 4.05
C ARG A 116 18.43 -2.71 3.04
N ARG A 117 19.01 -3.85 3.41
CA ARG A 117 20.02 -4.55 2.60
C ARG A 117 19.46 -4.91 1.22
N PRO A 118 20.15 -4.53 0.12
CA PRO A 118 19.81 -4.99 -1.22
C PRO A 118 19.77 -6.52 -1.32
N LEU A 119 19.00 -7.05 -2.27
CA LEU A 119 18.73 -8.48 -2.52
C LEU A 119 17.95 -9.20 -1.41
N GLN A 120 17.79 -8.58 -0.23
CA GLN A 120 17.06 -9.15 0.92
C GLN A 120 15.76 -8.41 1.23
N SER A 121 15.69 -7.15 0.80
CA SER A 121 14.62 -6.21 1.14
C SER A 121 14.33 -5.28 -0.04
N ASP A 122 14.47 -5.78 -1.27
CA ASP A 122 14.33 -4.96 -2.47
C ASP A 122 12.92 -4.38 -2.58
N PHE A 123 11.88 -5.12 -2.17
CA PHE A 123 10.52 -4.61 -2.20
C PHE A 123 10.30 -3.58 -1.10
N TYR A 124 10.82 -3.82 0.11
CA TYR A 124 10.82 -2.79 1.15
C TYR A 124 11.56 -1.52 0.71
N ASN A 125 12.63 -1.65 -0.07
CA ASN A 125 13.39 -0.49 -0.53
C ASN A 125 12.59 0.38 -1.52
N ILE A 126 11.54 -0.13 -2.16
CA ILE A 126 10.57 0.69 -2.90
C ILE A 126 9.82 1.62 -1.93
N ASN A 127 9.39 1.11 -0.77
CA ASN A 127 8.82 1.93 0.30
C ASN A 127 9.82 3.02 0.76
N ALA A 128 11.08 2.64 0.96
CA ALA A 128 12.12 3.60 1.31
C ALA A 128 12.29 4.70 0.25
N LEU A 129 12.27 4.37 -1.05
CA LEU A 129 12.32 5.37 -2.12
C LEU A 129 11.15 6.37 -2.03
N MET A 130 9.92 5.88 -1.81
CA MET A 130 8.74 6.74 -1.65
C MET A 130 8.87 7.67 -0.43
N CYS A 131 9.16 7.12 0.75
CA CYS A 131 9.36 7.88 2.00
C CYS A 131 10.49 8.92 1.91
N ASN A 132 11.50 8.69 1.06
CA ASN A 132 12.60 9.62 0.86
C ASN A 132 12.36 10.62 -0.28
N ASN A 133 11.11 10.75 -0.77
CA ASN A 133 10.72 11.64 -1.87
C ASN A 133 11.43 11.33 -3.19
N LEU A 134 11.80 10.07 -3.44
CA LEU A 134 12.40 9.62 -4.71
C LEU A 134 11.37 8.97 -5.65
N PHE A 135 10.08 9.16 -5.34
CA PHE A 135 8.98 8.99 -6.28
C PHE A 135 8.42 10.37 -6.61
N HIS A 136 7.99 10.54 -7.85
CA HIS A 136 7.23 11.71 -8.26
C HIS A 136 5.83 11.62 -7.68
N LEU A 137 5.38 12.67 -6.99
CA LEU A 137 3.99 12.82 -6.57
C LEU A 137 3.34 13.91 -7.42
N TYR A 138 2.58 13.49 -8.43
CA TYR A 138 1.80 14.38 -9.27
C TYR A 138 0.48 14.70 -8.58
N THR A 139 0.27 15.96 -8.21
CA THR A 139 -1.04 16.47 -7.80
C THR A 139 -1.67 17.14 -9.01
N THR A 140 -2.82 16.66 -9.48
CA THR A 140 -3.48 17.16 -10.70
C THR A 140 -5.00 17.10 -10.57
N LYS A 141 -5.74 17.95 -11.29
CA LYS A 141 -7.22 17.85 -11.28
C LYS A 141 -7.72 16.62 -12.01
N ASN A 142 -7.04 16.26 -13.10
CA ASN A 142 -7.42 15.17 -13.99
C ASN A 142 -6.28 14.13 -14.06
N PRO A 143 -6.59 12.85 -14.33
CA PRO A 143 -5.56 11.83 -14.52
C PRO A 143 -4.56 12.23 -15.62
N VAL A 144 -3.27 12.14 -15.30
CA VAL A 144 -2.19 12.26 -16.28
C VAL A 144 -1.96 10.89 -16.92
N SER A 145 -1.74 10.88 -18.23
CA SER A 145 -1.39 9.67 -18.95
C SER A 145 -0.11 9.04 -18.38
N TRP A 146 -0.18 7.78 -17.97
CA TRP A 146 0.97 7.00 -17.48
C TRP A 146 2.12 6.93 -18.48
N LYS A 147 1.88 7.16 -19.79
CA LYS A 147 2.91 7.21 -20.82
C LYS A 147 3.77 8.48 -20.76
N ASN A 148 3.28 9.52 -20.08
CA ASN A 148 3.88 10.85 -20.06
C ASN A 148 4.58 11.17 -18.73
N ILE A 149 4.57 10.24 -17.77
CA ILE A 149 5.19 10.41 -16.46
C ILE A 149 6.19 9.27 -16.20
N PRO A 150 7.21 9.49 -15.35
CA PRO A 150 8.16 8.45 -14.98
C PRO A 150 7.49 7.22 -14.34
N PRO A 151 8.09 6.02 -14.42
CA PRO A 151 7.53 4.82 -13.82
C PRO A 151 7.48 4.87 -12.28
N ASN A 152 8.36 5.64 -11.64
CA ASN A 152 8.35 5.89 -10.20
C ASN A 152 7.45 7.08 -9.85
N SER A 153 6.19 7.04 -10.30
CA SER A 153 5.22 8.11 -10.06
C SER A 153 4.01 7.62 -9.28
N LEU A 154 3.43 8.55 -8.52
CA LEU A 154 2.12 8.47 -7.90
C LEU A 154 1.27 9.65 -8.39
N GLN A 155 -0.02 9.42 -8.58
CA GLN A 155 -0.98 10.43 -9.02
C GLN A 155 -2.07 10.66 -7.97
N LYS A 156 -2.07 11.86 -7.40
CA LYS A 156 -3.10 12.35 -6.48
C LYS A 156 -3.99 13.37 -7.20
N ARG A 157 -5.28 13.37 -6.86
CA ARG A 157 -6.20 14.43 -7.28
C ARG A 157 -6.11 15.64 -6.35
N GLY A 158 -6.03 16.83 -6.93
CA GLY A 158 -6.02 18.07 -6.16
C GLY A 158 -5.47 19.29 -6.89
N GLU A 159 -5.34 20.37 -6.12
CA GLU A 159 -4.77 21.65 -6.53
C GLU A 159 -3.85 22.21 -5.42
N PRO A 160 -2.85 23.04 -5.74
CA PRO A 160 -2.41 23.41 -7.09
C PRO A 160 -1.80 22.22 -7.84
N GLU A 161 -1.80 22.26 -9.17
CA GLU A 161 -1.20 21.18 -9.96
C GLU A 161 0.33 21.22 -9.80
N THR A 162 0.90 20.14 -9.28
CA THR A 162 2.32 20.07 -8.91
C THR A 162 2.95 18.71 -9.23
N ASP A 163 4.27 18.71 -9.45
CA ASP A 163 5.13 17.54 -9.40
C ASP A 163 6.13 17.72 -8.25
N CYS A 164 5.96 16.92 -7.19
CA CYS A 164 6.88 16.87 -6.06
C CYS A 164 7.84 15.69 -6.20
N TYR A 165 9.14 15.98 -6.32
CA TYR A 165 10.20 14.98 -6.41
C TYR A 165 11.49 15.51 -5.80
N ASN A 166 12.22 14.63 -5.12
CA ASN A 166 13.49 14.91 -4.44
C ASN A 166 13.42 16.16 -3.55
N LYS A 167 12.35 16.24 -2.73
CA LYS A 167 12.05 17.36 -1.80
C LYS A 167 11.77 18.72 -2.48
N VAL A 168 11.55 18.74 -3.79
CA VAL A 168 11.20 19.95 -4.53
C VAL A 168 9.84 19.76 -5.19
N CYS A 169 8.92 20.71 -4.98
CA CYS A 169 7.63 20.74 -5.66
C CYS A 169 7.63 21.83 -6.72
N ARG A 170 7.32 21.46 -7.96
CA ARG A 170 7.20 22.39 -9.10
C ARG A 170 5.74 22.52 -9.49
N ILE A 171 5.29 23.73 -9.80
CA ILE A 171 3.95 23.97 -10.35
C ILE A 171 3.93 23.50 -11.81
N LEU A 172 2.87 22.80 -12.20
CA LEU A 172 2.64 22.38 -13.57
C LEU A 172 1.92 23.48 -14.34
N GLY A 173 2.39 23.82 -15.54
CA GLY A 173 1.76 24.83 -16.41
C GLY A 173 2.16 26.29 -16.15
N SER A 174 3.24 26.54 -15.40
CA SER A 174 3.88 27.86 -15.30
C SER A 174 4.73 28.18 -16.52
#